data_AF-A0A699SIU2-F1
#
_entry.id   AF-A0A699SIU2-F1
#
_cell.length_a   1.000
_cell.length_b   1.000
_cell.length_c   1.000
_cell.angle_alpha   90.00
_cell.angle_beta   90.00
_cell.angle_gamma   90.00
#
_symmetry.space_group_name_H-M   'P 1'
#
loop_
_entity.id
_entity.type
_entity.pdbx_description
1 polymer ?
#
loop_
_entity_poly.entity_id
_entity_poly.type
_entity_poly.pdbx_seq_one_letter_code
_entity_poly.pdbx_strand_id
1 'polypeptide(L)'
;ISMIINFTTKIEVSVIMTNGESVKDMMSKFDKLENFEGQDFRHWQKKMHFLLTTLKVVYVLSTPSPVWSENETLKTTRKRMKWENDDYICRCHILNGMSDSLFDIYQNAKSAKALWESLESKYMAEDASAMKFLVSSFMNYKMVHTRPVMEQYHEMLRILGQYTQHNLMMDEAVSVAVIIHYLPPCWKEFKHGLKHKKEELNLVQLGSHL
;
A
#
# COMPACT_ATOMS: atom_id res chain seq x y z
N ILE A 1 17.62 -5.07 46.11
CA ILE A 1 16.72 -4.32 45.20
C ILE A 1 17.51 -3.33 44.32
N SER A 2 18.39 -2.49 44.86
CA SER A 2 19.21 -1.56 44.05
C SER A 2 20.23 -2.20 43.08
N MET A 3 20.75 -3.40 43.36
CA MET A 3 21.66 -4.11 42.44
C MET A 3 20.95 -4.82 41.27
N ILE A 4 19.69 -5.24 41.46
CA ILE A 4 18.91 -5.94 40.43
C ILE A 4 18.49 -4.94 39.35
N ILE A 5 18.04 -3.74 39.75
CA ILE A 5 17.64 -2.67 38.83
C ILE A 5 18.83 -2.24 37.94
N ASN A 6 20.05 -2.16 38.49
CA ASN A 6 21.25 -1.83 37.71
C ASN A 6 21.67 -2.93 36.71
N PHE A 7 21.32 -4.20 36.96
CA PHE A 7 21.63 -5.31 36.05
C PHE A 7 20.60 -5.43 34.93
N THR A 8 19.32 -5.18 35.21
CA THR A 8 18.25 -5.15 34.19
C THR A 8 18.42 -3.96 33.24
N THR A 9 18.78 -2.79 33.78
CA THR A 9 19.05 -1.59 32.95
C THR A 9 20.30 -1.78 32.08
N LYS A 10 21.34 -2.47 32.58
CA LYS A 10 22.53 -2.79 31.76
C LYS A 10 22.24 -3.79 30.65
N ILE A 11 21.38 -4.79 30.88
CA ILE A 11 21.00 -5.76 29.84
C ILE A 11 20.15 -5.10 28.76
N GLU A 12 19.23 -4.19 29.12
CA GLU A 12 18.47 -3.40 28.16
C GLU A 12 19.39 -2.51 27.29
N VAL A 13 20.39 -1.87 27.88
CA VAL A 13 21.33 -1.01 27.13
C VAL A 13 22.32 -1.83 26.28
N SER A 14 22.72 -3.03 26.71
CA SER A 14 23.71 -3.86 25.99
C SER A 14 23.16 -4.51 24.72
N VAL A 15 21.85 -4.83 24.71
CA VAL A 15 21.19 -5.47 23.55
C VAL A 15 20.89 -4.47 22.42
N ILE A 16 20.93 -3.15 22.72
CA ILE A 16 20.65 -2.06 21.77
C ILE A 16 21.86 -1.73 20.88
N MET A 17 23.08 -2.18 21.22
CA MET A 17 24.33 -1.66 20.63
C MET A 17 24.99 -2.58 19.59
N THR A 18 24.24 -3.06 18.59
CA THR A 18 24.84 -3.60 17.35
C THR A 18 24.15 -3.02 16.11
N ASN A 19 24.37 -1.72 15.90
CA ASN A 19 24.38 -0.92 14.67
C ASN A 19 23.84 0.47 15.01
N GLY A 20 24.65 1.51 14.74
CA GLY A 20 24.57 2.86 15.32
C GLY A 20 23.37 3.74 14.95
N GLU A 21 22.18 3.18 14.69
CA GLU A 21 20.93 3.92 14.79
C GLU A 21 20.21 3.49 16.07
N SER A 22 19.84 4.45 16.92
CA SER A 22 19.02 4.17 18.09
C SER A 22 17.67 3.60 17.64
N VAL A 23 17.17 2.54 18.30
CA VAL A 23 15.79 2.04 18.10
C VAL A 23 14.78 3.19 18.22
N LYS A 24 15.07 4.18 19.07
CA LYS A 24 14.28 5.39 19.24
C LYS A 24 14.28 6.29 17.99
N ASP A 25 15.42 6.42 17.32
CA ASP A 25 15.52 7.19 16.05
C ASP A 25 14.80 6.46 14.93
N MET A 26 14.88 5.13 14.91
CA MET A 26 14.15 4.31 13.93
C MET A 26 12.63 4.40 14.15
N MET A 27 12.17 4.23 15.39
CA MET A 27 10.77 4.37 15.77
C MET A 27 10.23 5.78 15.48
N SER A 28 11.01 6.83 15.71
CA SER A 28 10.61 8.21 15.38
C SER A 28 10.40 8.47 13.88
N LYS A 29 11.06 7.70 13.00
CA LYS A 29 10.81 7.74 11.55
C LYS A 29 9.49 7.06 11.17
N PHE A 30 9.01 6.14 12.00
CA PHE A 30 7.76 5.40 11.81
C PHE A 30 6.53 6.05 12.45
N ASP A 31 6.71 6.99 13.37
CA ASP A 31 5.63 7.87 13.88
C ASP A 31 4.95 8.72 12.78
N LYS A 32 5.46 8.66 11.54
CA LYS A 32 4.90 9.29 10.35
C LYS A 32 4.18 8.32 9.40
N LEU A 33 3.94 7.07 9.79
CA LEU A 33 3.06 6.20 8.98
C LEU A 33 1.65 6.77 9.06
N GLU A 34 1.12 7.23 7.93
CA GLU A 34 -0.31 7.57 7.82
C GLU A 34 -1.15 6.34 8.18
N ASN A 35 -2.17 6.57 8.99
CA ASN A 35 -3.12 5.54 9.38
C ASN A 35 -3.84 4.99 8.16
N PHE A 36 -4.09 3.69 8.16
CA PHE A 36 -4.93 3.06 7.17
C PHE A 36 -6.39 3.44 7.40
N GLU A 37 -7.00 4.05 6.39
CA GLU A 37 -8.40 4.51 6.39
C GLU A 37 -9.30 3.62 5.51
N GLY A 38 -8.83 2.42 5.13
CA GLY A 38 -9.59 1.51 4.27
C GLY A 38 -9.37 1.70 2.76
N GLN A 39 -8.52 2.64 2.36
CA GLN A 39 -8.15 2.92 0.96
C GLN A 39 -6.64 2.74 0.76
N ASP A 40 -6.20 2.58 -0.51
CA ASP A 40 -4.80 2.42 -0.89
C ASP A 40 -4.05 1.32 -0.11
N PHE A 41 -4.76 0.21 0.16
CA PHE A 41 -4.29 -0.87 1.02
C PHE A 41 -2.90 -1.37 0.64
N ARG A 42 -2.58 -1.52 -0.66
CA ARG A 42 -1.25 -1.97 -1.10
C ARG A 42 -0.11 -1.07 -0.64
N HIS A 43 -0.32 0.24 -0.63
CA HIS A 43 0.71 1.20 -0.24
C HIS A 43 0.94 1.15 1.27
N TRP A 44 -0.14 1.20 2.04
CA TRP A 44 -0.07 1.05 3.49
C TRP A 44 0.52 -0.31 3.88
N GLN A 45 0.08 -1.39 3.24
CA GLN A 45 0.54 -2.75 3.50
C GLN A 45 2.04 -2.88 3.28
N LYS A 46 2.59 -2.31 2.20
CA LYS A 46 4.04 -2.29 1.96
C LYS A 46 4.81 -1.56 3.06
N LYS A 47 4.32 -0.38 3.48
CA LYS A 47 4.92 0.40 4.59
C LYS A 47 4.87 -0.39 5.91
N MET A 48 3.74 -1.02 6.21
CA MET A 48 3.55 -1.83 7.41
C MET A 48 4.44 -3.09 7.38
N HIS A 49 4.51 -3.78 6.25
CA HIS A 49 5.39 -4.95 6.09
C HIS A 49 6.87 -4.57 6.28
N PHE A 50 7.30 -3.41 5.77
CA PHE A 50 8.65 -2.89 6.00
C PHE A 50 8.91 -2.65 7.49
N LEU A 51 7.99 -1.99 8.20
CA LEU A 51 8.08 -1.80 9.65
C LEU A 51 8.22 -3.13 10.40
N LEU A 52 7.34 -4.10 10.13
CA LEU A 52 7.37 -5.42 10.78
C LEU A 52 8.67 -6.19 10.48
N THR A 53 9.25 -5.98 9.29
CA THR A 53 10.54 -6.55 8.90
C THR A 53 11.68 -5.93 9.70
N THR A 54 11.69 -4.61 9.85
CA THR A 54 12.65 -3.87 10.67
C THR A 54 12.60 -4.32 12.14
N LEU A 55 11.40 -4.56 12.66
CA LEU A 55 11.17 -5.08 14.01
C LEU A 55 11.49 -6.58 14.16
N LYS A 56 11.82 -7.27 13.06
CA LYS A 56 12.11 -8.71 13.00
C LYS A 56 10.95 -9.61 13.46
N VAL A 57 9.71 -9.13 13.37
CA VAL A 57 8.50 -9.90 13.74
C VAL A 57 7.71 -10.39 12.53
N VAL A 58 7.99 -9.89 11.32
CA VAL A 58 7.25 -10.23 10.08
C VAL A 58 7.09 -11.74 9.82
N TYR A 59 8.03 -12.55 10.29
CA TYR A 59 8.02 -14.00 10.09
C TYR A 59 6.80 -14.70 10.71
N VAL A 60 6.15 -14.11 11.73
CA VAL A 60 4.94 -14.67 12.37
C VAL A 60 3.73 -14.67 11.43
N LEU A 61 3.75 -13.85 10.38
CA LEU A 61 2.69 -13.81 9.36
C LEU A 61 2.68 -15.07 8.48
N SER A 62 3.83 -15.74 8.33
CA SER A 62 3.96 -16.94 7.50
C SER A 62 4.22 -18.21 8.31
N THR A 63 4.86 -18.08 9.48
CA THR A 63 5.28 -19.22 10.30
C THR A 63 4.19 -19.58 11.30
N PRO A 64 3.69 -20.82 11.32
CA PRO A 64 2.69 -21.25 12.30
C PRO A 64 3.25 -21.25 13.72
N SER A 65 2.38 -21.04 14.71
CA SER A 65 2.73 -21.16 16.12
C SER A 65 3.34 -22.53 16.43
N PRO A 66 4.40 -22.60 17.23
CA PRO A 66 4.88 -23.88 17.77
C PRO A 66 3.77 -24.61 18.53
N VAL A 67 3.65 -25.91 18.33
CA VAL A 67 2.64 -26.76 18.97
C VAL A 67 3.04 -27.05 20.42
N TRP A 68 2.09 -26.92 21.34
CA TRP A 68 2.30 -27.32 22.73
C TRP A 68 2.39 -28.85 22.86
N SER A 69 3.29 -29.34 23.71
CA SER A 69 3.34 -30.75 24.09
C SER A 69 3.72 -30.90 25.55
N GLU A 70 3.23 -31.97 26.19
CA GLU A 70 3.41 -32.24 27.61
C GLU A 70 4.88 -32.53 27.97
N ASN A 71 5.65 -33.08 27.02
CA ASN A 71 7.07 -33.42 27.18
C ASN A 71 8.02 -32.32 26.64
N GLU A 72 7.59 -31.05 26.65
CA GLU A 72 8.42 -29.98 26.12
C GLU A 72 9.71 -29.76 26.93
N THR A 73 10.81 -29.65 26.19
CA THR A 73 12.06 -29.15 26.74
C THR A 73 11.97 -27.65 27.06
N LEU A 74 12.80 -27.16 27.98
CA LEU A 74 12.96 -25.72 28.23
C LEU A 74 13.25 -24.91 26.95
N LYS A 75 13.97 -25.53 25.99
CA LYS A 75 14.31 -24.89 24.70
C LYS A 75 13.07 -24.70 23.82
N THR A 76 12.16 -25.67 23.79
CA THR A 76 10.90 -25.59 23.03
C THR A 76 9.93 -24.59 23.65
N THR A 77 9.82 -24.57 24.97
CA THR A 77 9.00 -23.58 25.70
C THR A 77 9.47 -22.15 25.44
N ARG A 78 10.79 -21.89 25.49
CA ARG A 78 11.36 -20.56 25.16
C ARG A 78 11.05 -20.14 23.72
N LYS A 79 11.11 -21.06 22.77
CA LYS A 79 10.77 -20.78 21.37
C LYS A 79 9.29 -20.40 21.21
N ARG A 80 8.38 -21.11 21.87
CA ARG A 80 6.95 -20.78 21.84
C ARG A 80 6.68 -19.40 22.46
N MET A 81 7.18 -19.15 23.66
CA MET A 81 6.98 -17.85 24.34
C MET A 81 7.51 -16.68 23.50
N LYS A 82 8.66 -16.86 22.84
CA LYS A 82 9.18 -15.86 21.90
C LYS A 82 8.22 -15.64 20.73
N TRP A 83 7.73 -16.72 20.10
CA TRP A 83 6.79 -16.62 18.99
C TRP A 83 5.50 -15.91 19.40
N GLU A 84 4.93 -16.25 20.56
CA GLU A 84 3.72 -15.61 21.11
C GLU A 84 3.92 -14.12 21.36
N ASN A 85 5.09 -13.73 21.89
CA ASN A 85 5.46 -12.34 22.07
C ASN A 85 5.59 -11.59 20.73
N ASP A 86 6.27 -12.21 19.76
CA ASP A 86 6.47 -11.61 18.44
C ASP A 86 5.12 -11.49 17.67
N ASP A 87 4.22 -12.46 17.81
CA ASP A 87 2.84 -12.39 17.27
C ASP A 87 2.04 -11.26 17.91
N TYR A 88 2.11 -11.11 19.23
CA TYR A 88 1.47 -10.00 19.94
C TYR A 88 1.98 -8.63 19.48
N ILE A 89 3.31 -8.45 19.39
CA ILE A 89 3.93 -7.21 18.91
C ILE A 89 3.50 -6.92 17.47
N CYS A 90 3.56 -7.92 16.60
CA CYS A 90 3.16 -7.79 15.20
C CYS A 90 1.70 -7.33 15.09
N ARG A 91 0.79 -7.97 15.83
CA ARG A 91 -0.63 -7.62 15.87
C ARG A 91 -0.85 -6.20 16.39
N CYS A 92 -0.16 -5.78 17.44
CA CYS A 92 -0.25 -4.42 17.97
C CYS A 92 0.17 -3.37 16.94
N HIS A 93 1.25 -3.59 16.20
CA HIS A 93 1.69 -2.65 15.17
C HIS A 93 0.70 -2.55 14.00
N ILE A 94 0.15 -3.68 13.55
CA ILE A 94 -0.87 -3.69 12.50
C ILE A 94 -2.10 -2.89 12.96
N LEU A 95 -2.58 -3.14 14.18
CA LEU A 95 -3.74 -2.46 14.78
C LEU A 95 -3.49 -0.96 15.03
N ASN A 96 -2.30 -0.58 15.49
CA ASN A 96 -1.97 0.84 15.68
C ASN A 96 -1.75 1.58 14.36
N GLY A 97 -1.58 0.86 13.24
CA GLY A 97 -1.41 1.45 11.93
C GLY A 97 -2.72 1.72 11.18
N MET A 98 -3.88 1.48 11.77
CA MET A 98 -5.20 1.73 11.18
C MET A 98 -6.00 2.74 11.99
N SER A 99 -7.05 3.30 11.41
CA SER A 99 -7.94 4.23 12.13
C SER A 99 -8.75 3.54 13.22
N ASP A 100 -9.21 4.31 14.21
CA ASP A 100 -9.98 3.78 15.36
C ASP A 100 -11.19 2.96 14.92
N SER A 101 -11.87 3.40 13.85
CA SER A 101 -13.02 2.68 13.30
C SER A 101 -12.66 1.28 12.79
N LEU A 102 -11.48 1.11 12.20
CA LEU A 102 -10.99 -0.19 11.74
C LEU A 102 -10.40 -0.99 12.89
N PHE A 103 -9.72 -0.35 13.84
CA PHE A 103 -9.24 -0.99 15.06
C PHE A 103 -10.37 -1.73 15.76
N ASP A 104 -11.52 -1.07 15.94
CA ASP A 104 -12.66 -1.65 16.63
C ASP A 104 -13.19 -2.93 15.97
N ILE A 105 -13.15 -2.99 14.64
CA ILE A 105 -13.56 -4.15 13.83
C ILE A 105 -12.56 -5.31 13.98
N TYR A 106 -11.27 -5.00 14.00
CA TYR A 106 -10.19 -5.99 13.83
C TYR A 106 -9.47 -6.38 15.13
N GLN A 107 -9.65 -5.66 16.24
CA GLN A 107 -8.91 -5.85 17.51
C GLN A 107 -8.97 -7.29 18.07
N ASN A 108 -10.06 -8.01 17.79
CA ASN A 108 -10.31 -9.36 18.32
C ASN A 108 -9.69 -10.48 17.47
N ALA A 109 -8.83 -10.16 16.50
CA ALA A 109 -8.12 -11.15 15.72
C ALA A 109 -7.24 -12.05 16.61
N LYS A 110 -7.33 -13.37 16.38
CA LYS A 110 -6.68 -14.41 17.22
C LYS A 110 -5.15 -14.46 17.08
N SER A 111 -4.61 -13.98 15.96
CA SER A 111 -3.17 -13.90 15.68
C SER A 111 -2.89 -12.79 14.69
N ALA A 112 -1.63 -12.36 14.60
CA ALA A 112 -1.21 -11.38 13.59
C ALA A 112 -1.45 -11.92 12.17
N LYS A 113 -1.23 -13.21 11.95
CA LYS A 113 -1.52 -13.87 10.67
C LYS A 113 -3.00 -13.79 10.29
N ALA A 114 -3.90 -14.15 11.21
CA ALA A 114 -5.34 -14.11 10.95
C ALA A 114 -5.82 -12.67 10.66
N LEU A 115 -5.27 -11.69 11.38
CA LEU A 115 -5.53 -10.27 11.11
C LEU A 115 -5.07 -9.88 9.70
N TRP A 116 -3.82 -10.21 9.36
CA TRP A 116 -3.22 -9.88 8.07
C TRP A 116 -3.99 -10.49 6.90
N GLU A 117 -4.32 -11.79 6.99
CA GLU A 117 -5.11 -12.50 5.97
C GLU A 117 -6.53 -11.91 5.83
N SER A 118 -7.16 -11.50 6.94
CA SER A 118 -8.47 -10.84 6.88
C SER A 118 -8.42 -9.49 6.18
N LEU A 119 -7.35 -8.72 6.38
CA LEU A 119 -7.15 -7.45 5.69
C LEU A 119 -6.89 -7.67 4.20
N GLU A 120 -5.99 -8.59 3.86
CA GLU A 120 -5.71 -8.96 2.46
C GLU A 120 -6.98 -9.42 1.75
N SER A 121 -7.75 -10.33 2.35
CA SER A 121 -8.97 -10.85 1.71
C SER A 121 -10.01 -9.77 1.42
N LYS A 122 -10.16 -8.76 2.30
CA LYS A 122 -11.14 -7.69 2.09
C LYS A 122 -10.63 -6.67 1.09
N TYR A 123 -9.44 -6.13 1.34
CA TYR A 123 -8.98 -4.94 0.64
C TYR A 123 -8.20 -5.23 -0.64
N MET A 124 -7.61 -6.43 -0.82
CA MET A 124 -7.00 -6.80 -2.11
C MET A 124 -8.04 -7.11 -3.18
N ALA A 125 -9.18 -7.70 -2.81
CA ALA A 125 -10.27 -7.98 -3.74
C ALA A 125 -10.92 -6.68 -4.22
N GLU A 126 -11.17 -5.74 -3.31
CA GLU A 126 -11.68 -4.40 -3.62
C GLU A 126 -10.71 -3.65 -4.55
N ASP A 127 -9.41 -3.60 -4.22
CA ASP A 127 -8.39 -2.93 -5.05
C ASP A 127 -8.26 -3.57 -6.45
N ALA A 128 -8.25 -4.90 -6.56
CA ALA A 128 -8.23 -5.58 -7.85
C ALA A 128 -9.49 -5.33 -8.68
N SER A 129 -10.67 -5.27 -8.04
CA SER A 129 -11.93 -4.97 -8.71
C SER A 129 -12.00 -3.52 -9.19
N ALA A 130 -11.51 -2.57 -8.37
CA ALA A 130 -11.41 -1.15 -8.70
C ALA A 130 -10.44 -0.93 -9.86
N MET A 131 -9.25 -1.54 -9.82
CA MET A 131 -8.29 -1.52 -10.93
C MET A 131 -8.90 -2.08 -12.22
N LYS A 132 -9.60 -3.22 -12.15
CA LYS A 132 -10.25 -3.82 -13.32
C LYS A 132 -11.34 -2.92 -13.89
N PHE A 133 -12.15 -2.30 -13.02
CA PHE A 133 -13.19 -1.36 -13.43
C PHE A 133 -12.59 -0.10 -14.07
N LEU A 134 -11.52 0.44 -13.48
CA LEU A 134 -10.80 1.61 -13.98
C LEU A 134 -10.20 1.35 -15.37
N VAL A 135 -9.52 0.20 -15.53
CA VAL A 135 -8.97 -0.23 -16.81
C VAL A 135 -10.07 -0.42 -17.86
N SER A 136 -11.17 -1.07 -17.48
CA SER A 136 -12.32 -1.24 -18.38
C SER A 136 -12.93 0.10 -18.78
N SER A 137 -13.09 1.03 -17.84
CA SER A 137 -13.69 2.34 -18.08
C SER A 137 -12.85 3.16 -19.05
N PHE A 138 -11.52 3.15 -18.90
CA PHE A 138 -10.60 3.82 -19.82
C PHE A 138 -10.63 3.19 -21.22
N MET A 139 -10.48 1.86 -21.31
CA MET A 139 -10.41 1.16 -22.60
C MET A 139 -11.72 1.24 -23.41
N ASN A 140 -12.86 1.34 -22.72
CA ASN A 140 -14.17 1.45 -23.35
C ASN A 140 -14.65 2.91 -23.49
N TYR A 141 -13.86 3.90 -23.08
CA TYR A 141 -14.24 5.31 -23.19
C TYR A 141 -14.45 5.68 -24.67
N LYS A 142 -15.48 6.47 -24.96
CA LYS A 142 -15.76 6.99 -26.31
C LYS A 142 -16.32 8.39 -26.18
N MET A 143 -15.69 9.36 -26.85
CA MET A 143 -16.23 10.71 -26.85
C MET A 143 -17.53 10.78 -27.68
N VAL A 144 -18.53 11.42 -27.09
CA VAL A 144 -19.83 11.68 -27.71
C VAL A 144 -19.75 13.02 -28.43
N HIS A 145 -20.13 13.03 -29.71
CA HIS A 145 -20.06 14.22 -30.56
C HIS A 145 -20.99 15.37 -30.12
N THR A 146 -22.03 15.09 -29.32
CA THR A 146 -22.97 16.08 -28.81
C THR A 146 -22.46 16.82 -27.56
N ARG A 147 -21.34 16.37 -26.97
CA ARG A 147 -20.74 16.98 -25.78
C ARG A 147 -19.48 17.76 -26.16
N PRO A 148 -19.14 18.84 -25.43
CA PRO A 148 -17.87 19.55 -25.62
C PRO A 148 -16.67 18.59 -25.48
N VAL A 149 -15.71 18.69 -26.39
CA VAL A 149 -14.50 17.83 -26.36
C VAL A 149 -13.65 18.12 -25.14
N MET A 150 -13.52 19.39 -24.73
CA MET A 150 -12.74 19.76 -23.55
C MET A 150 -13.29 19.20 -22.24
N GLU A 151 -14.61 19.12 -22.10
CA GLU A 151 -15.24 18.50 -20.92
C GLU A 151 -14.86 17.01 -20.83
N GLN A 152 -14.95 16.30 -21.96
CA GLN A 152 -14.64 14.88 -22.08
C GLN A 152 -13.12 14.61 -21.95
N TYR A 153 -12.29 15.52 -22.43
CA TYR A 153 -10.84 15.50 -22.21
C TYR A 153 -10.50 15.58 -20.72
N HIS A 154 -11.14 16.48 -19.96
CA HIS A 154 -10.96 16.56 -18.51
C HIS A 154 -11.46 15.31 -17.77
N GLU A 155 -12.54 14.66 -18.23
CA GLU A 155 -12.95 13.36 -17.70
C GLU A 155 -11.87 12.30 -17.89
N MET A 156 -11.26 12.24 -19.08
CA MET A 156 -10.15 11.34 -19.35
C MET A 156 -8.92 11.63 -18.48
N LEU A 157 -8.58 12.89 -18.26
CA LEU A 157 -7.51 13.26 -17.32
C LEU A 157 -7.80 12.81 -15.89
N ARG A 158 -9.06 12.88 -15.44
CA ARG A 158 -9.46 12.36 -14.12
C ARG A 158 -9.25 10.85 -14.04
N ILE A 159 -9.62 10.11 -15.08
CA ILE A 159 -9.39 8.65 -15.15
C ILE A 159 -7.89 8.35 -15.10
N LEU A 160 -7.07 9.07 -15.87
CA LEU A 160 -5.61 8.93 -15.83
C LEU A 160 -5.01 9.27 -14.45
N GLY A 161 -5.57 10.26 -13.75
CA GLY A 161 -5.18 10.56 -12.37
C GLY A 161 -5.46 9.39 -11.40
N GLN A 162 -6.57 8.69 -11.58
CA GLN A 162 -6.89 7.48 -10.80
C GLN A 162 -5.92 6.33 -11.11
N TYR A 163 -5.44 6.21 -12.35
CA TYR A 163 -4.41 5.24 -12.70
C TYR A 163 -3.13 5.48 -11.88
N THR A 164 -2.71 6.74 -11.76
CA THR A 164 -1.56 7.12 -10.93
C THR A 164 -1.76 6.73 -9.45
N GLN A 165 -2.95 6.97 -8.90
CA GLN A 165 -3.30 6.60 -7.52
C GLN A 165 -3.18 5.08 -7.28
N HIS A 166 -3.65 4.27 -8.23
CA HIS A 166 -3.54 2.81 -8.15
C HIS A 166 -2.17 2.26 -8.61
N ASN A 167 -1.13 3.11 -8.79
CA ASN A 167 0.18 2.72 -9.32
C ASN A 167 0.15 2.04 -10.71
N LEU A 168 -0.89 2.29 -11.49
CA LEU A 168 -0.98 1.91 -12.90
C LEU A 168 -0.32 3.02 -13.74
N MET A 169 1.00 3.11 -13.70
CA MET A 169 1.72 4.10 -14.49
C MET A 169 1.46 3.88 -15.98
N MET A 170 0.91 4.90 -16.65
CA MET A 170 0.78 4.94 -18.10
C MET A 170 1.76 5.98 -18.63
N ASP A 171 2.53 5.58 -19.64
CA ASP A 171 3.40 6.51 -20.34
C ASP A 171 2.59 7.69 -20.92
N GLU A 172 3.14 8.90 -20.83
CA GLU A 172 2.41 10.10 -21.24
C GLU A 172 2.13 10.10 -22.75
N ALA A 173 3.08 9.62 -23.58
CA ALA A 173 2.88 9.52 -25.02
C ALA A 173 1.79 8.50 -25.37
N VAL A 174 1.71 7.39 -24.62
CA VAL A 174 0.60 6.44 -24.73
C VAL A 174 -0.73 7.10 -24.36
N SER A 175 -0.77 7.85 -23.26
CA SER A 175 -1.97 8.56 -22.80
C SER A 175 -2.49 9.55 -23.85
N VAL A 176 -1.58 10.36 -24.41
CA VAL A 176 -1.87 11.32 -25.49
C VAL A 176 -2.39 10.61 -26.74
N ALA A 177 -1.74 9.53 -27.17
CA ALA A 177 -2.16 8.75 -28.33
C ALA A 177 -3.57 8.17 -28.16
N VAL A 178 -3.90 7.68 -26.95
CA VAL A 178 -5.22 7.14 -26.63
C VAL A 178 -6.29 8.24 -26.62
N ILE A 179 -6.03 9.41 -26.03
CA ILE A 179 -6.99 10.53 -26.05
C ILE A 179 -7.27 10.98 -27.49
N ILE A 180 -6.21 11.11 -28.32
CA ILE A 180 -6.36 11.43 -29.75
C ILE A 180 -7.19 10.35 -30.46
N HIS A 181 -6.99 9.07 -30.13
CA HIS A 181 -7.78 7.98 -30.68
C HIS A 181 -9.27 8.15 -30.37
N TYR A 182 -9.63 8.53 -29.14
CA TYR A 182 -11.01 8.68 -28.69
C TYR A 182 -11.73 9.96 -29.14
N LEU A 183 -11.02 10.94 -29.72
CA LEU A 183 -11.69 12.15 -30.24
C LEU A 183 -12.82 11.78 -31.22
N PRO A 184 -13.92 12.55 -31.26
CA PRO A 184 -15.06 12.25 -32.10
C PRO A 184 -14.71 12.14 -33.60
N PRO A 185 -15.50 11.42 -34.41
CA PRO A 185 -15.25 11.28 -35.85
C PRO A 185 -15.15 12.61 -36.61
N CYS A 186 -15.86 13.66 -36.16
CA CYS A 186 -15.79 15.00 -36.74
C CYS A 186 -14.42 15.68 -36.58
N TRP A 187 -13.52 15.16 -35.74
CA TRP A 187 -12.15 15.66 -35.53
C TRP A 187 -11.10 14.93 -36.39
N LYS A 188 -11.51 14.24 -37.46
CA LYS A 188 -10.60 13.43 -38.30
C LYS A 188 -9.46 14.25 -38.93
N GLU A 189 -9.73 15.48 -39.38
CA GLU A 189 -8.69 16.34 -39.96
C GLU A 189 -7.67 16.78 -38.91
N PHE A 190 -8.13 17.13 -37.71
CA PHE A 190 -7.27 17.42 -36.57
C PHE A 190 -6.36 16.23 -36.22
N LYS A 191 -6.93 15.01 -36.13
CA LYS A 191 -6.15 13.77 -35.92
C LYS A 191 -5.07 13.59 -36.98
N HIS A 192 -5.39 13.89 -38.25
CA HIS A 192 -4.43 13.80 -39.34
C HIS A 192 -3.32 14.86 -39.21
N GLY A 193 -3.66 16.09 -38.84
CA GLY A 193 -2.71 17.16 -38.60
C GLY A 193 -1.70 16.84 -37.49
N LEU A 194 -2.12 16.14 -36.43
CA LEU A 194 -1.22 15.73 -35.35
C LEU A 194 -0.24 14.62 -35.75
N LYS A 195 -0.60 13.71 -36.67
CA LYS A 195 0.30 12.64 -37.13
C LYS A 195 1.55 13.15 -37.86
N HIS A 196 1.46 14.35 -38.45
CA HIS A 196 2.55 14.93 -39.24
C HIS A 196 3.43 15.91 -38.45
N LYS A 197 3.10 16.16 -37.17
CA LYS A 197 3.96 16.95 -36.28
C LYS A 197 5.14 16.09 -35.81
N LYS A 198 6.36 16.65 -35.89
CA LYS A 198 7.60 16.01 -35.43
C LYS A 198 7.83 16.10 -33.91
N GLU A 199 7.16 17.02 -33.25
CA GLU A 199 7.29 17.22 -31.80
C GLU A 199 6.42 16.22 -31.04
N GLU A 200 7.00 15.57 -30.04
CA GLU A 200 6.25 14.77 -29.08
C GLU A 200 5.30 15.68 -28.32
N LEU A 201 4.02 15.34 -28.39
CA LEU A 201 2.95 16.13 -27.80
C LEU A 201 2.67 15.60 -26.39
N ASN A 202 2.70 16.46 -25.39
CA ASN A 202 2.32 16.11 -24.02
C ASN A 202 0.84 16.43 -23.73
N LEU A 203 0.34 16.04 -22.55
CA LEU A 203 -1.07 16.21 -22.22
C LEU A 203 -1.48 17.70 -22.20
N VAL A 204 -0.63 18.58 -21.68
CA VAL A 204 -0.90 20.03 -21.59
C VAL A 204 -0.98 20.67 -22.98
N GLN A 205 -0.05 20.31 -23.86
CA GLN A 205 -0.03 20.77 -25.24
C GLN A 205 -1.26 20.26 -26.00
N LEU A 206 -1.68 19.01 -25.76
CA LEU A 206 -2.92 18.49 -26.33
C LEU A 206 -4.13 19.33 -25.91
N GLY A 207 -4.28 19.60 -24.61
CA GLY A 207 -5.38 20.40 -24.10
C GLY A 207 -5.41 21.84 -24.65
N SER A 208 -4.26 22.39 -25.02
CA SER A 208 -4.16 23.73 -25.63
C SER A 208 -4.57 23.73 -27.12
N HIS A 209 -4.59 22.57 -27.76
CA HIS A 209 -4.97 22.40 -29.17
C HIS A 209 -6.43 21.96 -29.37
N LEU A 210 -7.11 21.54 -28.29
CA LEU A 210 -8.51 21.11 -28.28
C LEU A 210 -9.46 22.28 -28.02
#